data_AF-A0A1F9TIB0-F1
#
_entry.id   AF-A0A1F9TIB0-F1
#
_cell.length_a   1.000
_cell.length_b   1.000
_cell.length_c   1.000
_cell.angle_alpha   90.00
_cell.angle_beta   90.00
_cell.angle_gamma   90.00
#
_symmetry.space_group_name_H-M   'P 1'
#
loop_
_entity.id
_entity.type
_entity.pdbx_description
1 polymer ?
#
loop_
_entity_poly.entity_id
_entity_poly.type
_entity_poly.pdbx_seq_one_letter_code
_entity_poly.pdbx_strand_id
1 'polypeptide(L)'
;MKWNVKEWQPGGYRAHKTGTLTAFIYRSLNWPDYFRTGSAAYEVKYNGRAIAVIRFEGKGATVRSLAAAARYPEITDLDLVELALWVSKLRAQPSLN
;
A
#
# COMPACT_ATOMS: atom_id res chain seq x y z
N MET A 1 -11.10 -3.41 13.14
CA MET A 1 -10.91 -2.06 12.55
C MET A 1 -11.00 -2.22 11.04
N LYS A 2 -11.49 -1.23 10.28
CA LYS A 2 -11.77 -1.42 8.84
C LYS A 2 -11.24 -0.22 8.05
N TRP A 3 -10.14 -0.42 7.34
CA TRP A 3 -9.71 0.55 6.32
C TRP A 3 -10.69 0.52 5.16
N ASN A 4 -11.09 1.70 4.68
CA ASN A 4 -11.81 1.86 3.43
C ASN A 4 -10.80 2.27 2.36
N VAL A 5 -10.52 1.37 1.42
CA VAL A 5 -9.56 1.61 0.35
C VAL A 5 -10.31 1.70 -0.97
N LYS A 6 -10.07 2.78 -1.70
CA LYS A 6 -10.63 3.02 -3.04
C LYS A 6 -9.51 3.39 -4.01
N GLU A 7 -9.64 2.96 -5.25
CA GLU A 7 -8.81 3.50 -6.31
C GLU A 7 -9.16 4.97 -6.53
N TRP A 8 -8.15 5.82 -6.63
CA TRP A 8 -8.31 7.27 -6.82
C TRP A 8 -7.69 7.73 -8.16
N GLN A 9 -6.69 7.01 -8.64
CA GLN A 9 -6.09 7.16 -9.97
C GLN A 9 -5.60 5.78 -10.44
N PRO A 10 -5.35 5.54 -11.74
CA PRO A 10 -4.91 4.23 -12.22
C PRO A 10 -3.69 3.69 -11.46
N GLY A 11 -3.88 2.59 -10.73
CA GLY A 11 -2.83 1.96 -9.92
C GLY A 11 -2.44 2.73 -8.65
N GLY A 12 -3.23 3.72 -8.24
CA GLY A 12 -3.08 4.51 -7.02
C GLY A 12 -4.34 4.45 -6.16
N TYR A 13 -4.17 4.13 -4.88
CA TYR A 13 -5.26 3.91 -3.93
C TYR A 13 -5.23 4.93 -2.79
N ARG A 14 -6.41 5.35 -2.36
CA ARG A 14 -6.60 6.15 -1.15
C ARG A 14 -7.22 5.26 -0.08
N ALA A 15 -6.58 5.19 1.08
CA ALA A 15 -7.02 4.42 2.22
C ALA A 15 -7.44 5.34 3.36
N HIS A 16 -8.64 5.16 3.89
CA HIS A 16 -9.18 5.95 5.00
C HIS A 16 -9.60 5.04 6.16
N LYS A 17 -9.14 5.35 7.37
CA LYS A 17 -9.56 4.70 8.63
C LYS A 17 -10.46 5.66 9.42
N THR A 18 -11.40 5.11 10.18
CA THR A 18 -12.21 5.88 11.14
C THR A 18 -11.31 6.70 12.07
N GLY A 19 -11.62 7.98 12.28
CA GLY A 19 -10.83 8.85 13.16
C GLY A 19 -9.76 9.72 12.49
N THR A 20 -9.82 9.93 11.16
CA THR A 20 -9.03 10.86 10.31
C THR A 20 -7.75 10.34 9.65
N LEU A 21 -7.36 9.08 9.86
CA LEU A 21 -6.17 8.54 9.21
C LEU A 21 -6.40 8.33 7.72
N THR A 22 -5.64 9.06 6.91
CA THR A 22 -5.62 8.90 5.44
C THR A 22 -4.22 8.53 4.99
N ALA A 23 -4.09 7.33 4.40
CA ALA A 23 -2.88 6.89 3.73
C ALA A 23 -3.12 6.82 2.21
N PHE A 24 -2.06 7.01 1.45
CA PHE A 24 -2.08 6.91 0.00
C PHE A 24 -1.12 5.81 -0.45
N ILE A 25 -1.53 5.02 -1.43
CA ILE A 25 -0.78 3.86 -1.86
C ILE A 25 -0.53 4.00 -3.36
N TYR A 26 0.74 3.96 -3.76
CA TYR A 26 1.13 4.18 -5.15
C TYR A 26 2.10 3.11 -5.60
N ARG A 27 2.13 2.79 -6.89
CA ARG A 27 3.22 1.97 -7.44
C ARG A 27 4.57 2.64 -7.15
N SER A 28 5.51 1.87 -6.62
CA SER A 28 6.87 2.34 -6.35
C SER A 28 7.64 2.46 -7.66
N LEU A 29 8.28 3.61 -7.87
CA LEU A 29 9.15 3.87 -9.02
C LEU A 29 10.64 3.66 -8.69
N ASN A 30 10.97 3.57 -7.40
CA ASN A 30 12.34 3.65 -6.90
C ASN A 30 12.95 2.27 -6.54
N TRP A 31 12.28 1.17 -6.85
CA TRP A 31 12.78 -0.14 -6.44
C TRP A 31 13.62 -0.80 -7.55
N PRO A 32 14.91 -1.11 -7.29
CA PRO A 32 15.81 -1.73 -8.28
C PRO A 32 15.27 -3.06 -8.84
N ASP A 33 14.49 -3.81 -8.05
CA ASP A 33 13.96 -5.12 -8.45
C ASP A 33 12.69 -5.08 -9.32
N TYR A 34 12.10 -3.90 -9.56
CA TYR A 34 10.99 -3.80 -10.53
C TYR A 34 11.43 -4.32 -11.90
N PHE A 35 12.65 -3.94 -12.34
CA PHE A 35 13.23 -4.39 -13.59
C PHE A 35 13.74 -5.83 -13.57
N ARG A 36 13.99 -6.43 -12.39
CA ARG A 36 14.47 -7.83 -12.29
C ARG A 36 13.36 -8.86 -12.18
N THR A 37 12.25 -8.53 -11.53
CA THR A 37 11.23 -9.52 -11.15
C THR A 37 9.84 -9.22 -11.71
N GLY A 38 9.67 -8.11 -12.44
CA GLY A 38 8.40 -7.73 -13.08
C GLY A 38 7.22 -7.52 -12.12
N SER A 39 7.47 -7.60 -10.81
CA SER A 39 6.45 -7.61 -9.77
C SER A 39 6.21 -6.17 -9.29
N ALA A 40 4.98 -5.68 -9.47
CA ALA A 40 4.62 -4.33 -9.03
C ALA A 40 4.75 -4.22 -7.50
N ALA A 41 5.65 -3.34 -7.05
CA ALA A 41 5.74 -2.91 -5.66
C ALA A 41 4.88 -1.66 -5.46
N TYR A 42 4.34 -1.50 -4.25
CA TYR A 42 3.53 -0.36 -3.86
C TYR A 42 4.10 0.29 -2.60
N GLU A 43 4.19 1.61 -2.57
CA GLU A 43 4.54 2.39 -1.39
C GLU A 43 3.28 2.85 -0.67
N VAL A 44 3.22 2.61 0.64
CA VAL A 44 2.23 3.23 1.53
C VAL A 44 2.81 4.54 2.03
N LYS A 45 2.15 5.64 1.70
CA LYS A 45 2.50 7.01 2.09
C LYS A 45 1.51 7.54 3.12
N TYR A 46 2.05 8.10 4.18
CA TYR A 46 1.29 8.78 5.24
C TYR A 46 1.98 10.09 5.58
N ASN A 47 1.22 11.18 5.72
CA ASN A 47 1.76 12.54 5.93
C ASN A 47 2.93 12.90 4.98
N GLY A 48 2.78 12.54 3.69
CA GLY A 48 3.77 12.81 2.65
C GLY A 48 5.02 11.93 2.65
N ARG A 49 5.16 11.00 3.61
CA ARG A 49 6.32 10.11 3.73
C ARG A 49 5.94 8.66 3.41
N ALA A 50 6.82 7.95 2.71
CA ALA A 50 6.69 6.50 2.56
C ALA A 50 6.99 5.82 3.91
N ILE A 51 6.02 5.08 4.43
CA ILE A 51 6.10 4.38 5.72
C ILE A 51 6.20 2.87 5.55
N ALA A 52 5.74 2.33 4.42
CA ALA A 52 5.85 0.90 4.14
C ALA A 52 5.92 0.62 2.65
N VAL A 53 6.37 -0.57 2.31
CA VAL A 53 6.38 -1.11 0.95
C VAL A 53 5.63 -2.45 0.94
N ILE A 54 4.80 -2.64 -0.08
CA ILE A 54 4.04 -3.86 -0.33
C ILE A 54 4.55 -4.45 -1.64
N ARG A 55 5.02 -5.69 -1.62
CA ARG A 55 5.38 -6.45 -2.81
C ARG A 55 4.43 -7.62 -2.97
N PHE A 56 4.01 -7.89 -4.19
CA PHE A 56 3.22 -9.06 -4.49
C PHE A 56 4.04 -10.10 -5.23
N GLU A 57 4.06 -11.33 -4.70
CA GLU A 57 4.81 -12.47 -5.23
C GLU A 57 3.84 -13.63 -5.41
N GLY A 58 3.42 -13.89 -6.66
CA GLY A 58 2.36 -14.85 -6.96
C GLY A 58 1.05 -14.51 -6.25
N LYS A 59 0.55 -15.43 -5.41
CA LYS A 59 -0.66 -15.24 -4.60
C LYS A 59 -0.40 -14.55 -3.24
N GLY A 60 0.86 -14.32 -2.88
CA GLY A 60 1.27 -13.74 -1.61
C GLY A 60 1.58 -12.24 -1.70
N ALA A 61 1.67 -11.61 -0.53
CA ALA A 61 2.13 -10.24 -0.37
C ALA A 61 3.16 -10.14 0.77
N THR A 62 4.29 -9.49 0.51
CA THR A 62 5.30 -9.14 1.50
C THR A 62 5.13 -7.69 1.87
N VAL A 63 4.94 -7.39 3.16
CA VAL A 63 4.80 -6.04 3.68
C VAL A 63 6.05 -5.72 4.50
N ARG A 64 6.72 -4.62 4.17
CA ARG A 64 7.91 -4.15 4.87
C ARG A 64 7.70 -2.73 5.36
N SER A 65 7.67 -2.56 6.67
CA SER A 65 7.69 -1.26 7.32
C SER A 65 9.06 -0.58 7.11
N LEU A 66 9.05 0.71 6.79
CA LEU A 66 10.25 1.54 6.62
C LEU A 66 10.56 2.24 7.95
N ALA A 67 11.79 2.72 8.11
CA ALA A 67 12.22 3.44 9.32
C ALA A 67 11.34 4.67 9.64
N ALA A 68 10.71 5.28 8.63
CA ALA A 68 9.79 6.38 8.81
C ALA A 68 8.49 5.98 9.55
N ALA A 69 8.07 4.71 9.49
CA ALA A 69 6.88 4.22 10.19
C ALA A 69 6.98 4.37 11.71
N ALA A 70 8.20 4.33 12.28
CA ALA A 70 8.43 4.51 13.71
C ALA A 70 7.95 5.88 14.24
N ARG A 71 7.72 6.86 13.35
CA ARG A 71 7.18 8.19 13.71
C ARG A 71 5.66 8.25 13.74
N TYR A 72 4.97 7.17 13.34
CA TYR A 72 3.52 7.11 13.17
C TYR A 72 2.95 5.85 13.86
N PRO A 73 3.02 5.75 15.20
CA PRO A 73 2.55 4.59 15.95
C PRO A 73 1.05 4.29 15.79
N GLU A 74 0.27 5.25 15.32
CA GLU A 74 -1.14 5.12 14.99
C GLU A 74 -1.42 4.22 13.77
N ILE A 75 -0.39 3.92 12.96
CA ILE A 75 -0.44 2.93 11.89
C ILE A 75 0.40 1.73 12.32
N THR A 76 -0.29 0.64 12.65
CA THR A 76 0.34 -0.60 13.12
C THR A 76 0.75 -1.51 11.95
N ASP A 77 1.60 -2.52 12.20
CA ASP A 77 1.92 -3.52 11.19
C ASP A 77 0.66 -4.28 10.71
N LEU A 78 -0.32 -4.49 11.59
CA LEU A 78 -1.62 -5.07 11.23
C LEU A 78 -2.38 -4.18 10.23
N ASP A 79 -2.34 -2.86 10.42
CA ASP A 79 -2.94 -1.92 9.47
C ASP A 79 -2.27 -2.03 8.10
N LEU A 80 -0.94 -2.11 8.06
CA LEU A 80 -0.19 -2.23 6.80
C LEU A 80 -0.51 -3.54 6.06
N VAL A 81 -0.71 -4.64 6.80
CA VAL A 81 -1.17 -5.92 6.24
C VAL A 81 -2.59 -5.81 5.70
N GLU A 82 -3.51 -5.15 6.41
CA GLU A 82 -4.88 -4.92 5.93
C GLU A 82 -4.88 -4.10 4.63
N LEU A 83 -4.04 -3.06 4.55
CA LEU A 83 -3.86 -2.27 3.33
C LEU A 83 -3.33 -3.12 2.17
N ALA A 84 -2.37 -4.03 2.42
CA ALA A 84 -1.86 -4.93 1.40
C ALA A 84 -2.92 -5.89 0.86
N LEU A 85 -3.79 -6.42 1.73
CA LEU A 85 -4.93 -7.26 1.32
C LEU A 85 -5.92 -6.49 0.45
N TRP A 86 -6.23 -5.25 0.83
CA TRP A 86 -7.08 -4.36 0.03
C TRP A 86 -6.49 -4.10 -1.35
N VAL A 87 -5.22 -3.74 -1.42
CA VAL A 87 -4.53 -3.52 -2.70
C VAL A 87 -4.51 -4.80 -3.54
N SER A 88 -4.31 -5.96 -2.91
CA SER A 88 -4.36 -7.25 -3.61
C SER A 88 -5.71 -7.52 -4.25
N LYS A 89 -6.79 -7.17 -3.54
CA LYS A 89 -8.15 -7.30 -4.05
C LYS A 89 -8.42 -6.33 -5.19
N LEU A 90 -8.08 -5.06 -5.01
CA LEU A 90 -8.37 -4.01 -5.99
C LEU A 90 -7.56 -4.17 -7.28
N ARG A 91 -6.28 -4.55 -7.20
CA ARG A 91 -5.44 -4.78 -8.40
C ARG A 91 -5.90 -5.98 -9.25
N ALA A 92 -6.65 -6.91 -8.65
CA ALA A 92 -7.19 -8.08 -9.35
C ALA A 92 -8.54 -7.78 -10.01
N GLN A 93 -9.15 -6.62 -9.72
CA GLN A 93 -10.36 -6.18 -10.40
C GLN A 93 -10.00 -5.54 -11.75
N PRO A 94 -10.80 -5.75 -12.81
CA PRO A 94 -10.67 -4.96 -14.02
C PRO A 94 -10.93 -3.50 -13.66
N SER A 95 -10.05 -2.60 -14.13
CA SER A 95 -10.19 -1.15 -13.92
C SER A 95 -11.59 -0.71 -14.37
N LEU A 96 -12.30 0.01 -13.48
CA LEU A 96 -13.61 0.58 -13.81
C LEU A 96 -13.41 1.54 -15.00
N ASN A 97 -13.96 1.17 -16.16
CA ASN A 97 -14.09 2.04 -17.34
C ASN A 97 -15.12 3.15 -17.07
#